data_AF-W9C260-F1
#
_entry.id   AF-W9C260-F1
#
_cell.length_a   1.000
_cell.length_b   1.000
_cell.length_c   1.000
_cell.angle_alpha   90.00
_cell.angle_beta   90.00
_cell.angle_gamma   90.00
#
_symmetry.space_group_name_H-M   'P 1'
#
loop_
_entity.id
_entity.type
_entity.pdbx_description
1 polymer ?
#
loop_
_entity_poly.entity_id
_entity_poly.type
_entity_poly.pdbx_seq_one_letter_code
_entity_poly.pdbx_strand_id
1 'polypeptide(L)' 'MAGLALAMFIGLFGFGHELLGWSDPGGRIQLALFMSFIFGIISGYRTRS' A
#
# COMPACT_ATOMS: atom_id res chain seq x y z
N MET A 1 7.36 3.00 14.82
CA MET A 1 6.04 3.03 14.12
C MET A 1 6.11 2.55 12.67
N ALA A 2 7.19 2.80 11.91
CA ALA A 2 7.27 2.43 10.49
C ALA A 2 7.12 0.92 10.18
N GLY A 3 7.69 0.03 11.00
CA GLY A 3 7.60 -1.42 10.77
C GLY A 3 6.17 -1.98 10.87
N LEU A 4 5.34 -1.42 11.75
CA LEU A 4 3.93 -1.79 11.91
C LEU A 4 3.10 -1.34 10.70
N ALA A 5 3.34 -0.12 10.21
CA ALA A 5 2.70 0.39 9.00
C ALA A 5 3.05 -0.46 7.76
N LEU A 6 4.30 -0.94 7.67
CA LEU A 6 4.75 -1.79 6.58
C LEU A 6 4.13 -3.20 6.64
N ALA A 7 4.01 -3.77 7.84
CA ALA A 7 3.32 -5.05 8.03
C ALA A 7 1.82 -4.97 7.66
N MET A 8 1.13 -3.89 8.04
CA MET A 8 -0.27 -3.67 7.66
C MET A 8 -0.43 -3.44 6.15
N PHE A 9 0.53 -2.76 5.52
CA PHE A 9 0.54 -2.57 4.07
C PHE A 9 0.71 -3.90 3.32
N ILE A 10 1.67 -4.74 3.72
CA ILE A 10 1.89 -6.06 3.10
C ILE A 10 0.65 -6.95 3.26
N GLY A 11 0.02 -6.93 4.44
CA GLY A 11 -1.23 -7.66 4.68
C GLY A 11 -2.38 -7.19 3.77
N LEU A 12 -2.57 -5.88 3.62
CA LEU A 12 -3.58 -5.31 2.71
C LEU A 12 -3.22 -5.53 1.23
N PHE A 13 -1.95 -5.52 0.88
CA PHE A 13 -1.48 -5.67 -0.49
C PHE A 13 -1.57 -7.12 -0.99
N GLY A 14 -1.26 -8.08 -0.13
CA GLY A 14 -1.33 -9.51 -0.44
C GLY A 14 -2.74 -10.08 -0.30
N PHE A 15 -3.46 -9.71 0.76
CA PHE A 15 -4.77 -10.27 1.08
C PHE A 15 -5.94 -9.35 0.73
N GLY A 16 -5.70 -8.08 0.40
CA GLY A 16 -6.77 -7.12 0.08
C GLY A 16 -7.55 -7.48 -1.17
N HIS A 17 -6.95 -8.15 -2.14
CA HIS A 17 -7.68 -8.70 -3.29
C HIS A 17 -8.75 -9.72 -2.85
N GLU A 18 -8.40 -10.57 -1.88
CA GLU A 18 -9.27 -11.62 -1.32
C GLU A 18 -10.30 -11.05 -0.32
N LEU A 19 -9.90 -10.05 0.47
CA LEU A 19 -10.74 -9.38 1.48
C LEU A 19 -11.75 -8.39 0.88
N LEU A 20 -11.36 -7.66 -0.16
CA LEU A 20 -12.24 -6.67 -0.81
C LEU A 20 -12.99 -7.29 -2.00
N GLY A 21 -12.53 -8.43 -2.52
CA GLY A 21 -13.17 -9.14 -3.64
C GLY A 21 -13.06 -8.41 -4.98
N TRP A 22 -12.12 -7.47 -5.11
CA TRP A 22 -11.98 -6.66 -6.32
C TRP A 22 -11.24 -7.47 -7.37
N SER A 23 -11.94 -7.87 -8.44
CA SER A 23 -11.30 -8.48 -9.62
C SER A 23 -10.42 -7.44 -10.30
N ASP A 24 -9.11 -7.63 -10.21
CA ASP A 24 -8.11 -6.76 -10.80
C ASP A 24 -7.38 -7.49 -11.96
N PRO A 25 -8.05 -7.72 -13.11
CA PRO A 25 -7.50 -8.51 -14.22
C PRO A 25 -6.27 -7.86 -14.88
N GLY A 26 -5.95 -6.61 -14.55
CA GLY A 26 -4.77 -5.90 -15.03
C GLY A 26 -3.78 -5.49 -13.93
N GLY A 27 -4.00 -5.89 -12.68
CA GLY A 27 -3.14 -5.53 -11.54
C GLY A 27 -3.01 -4.01 -11.29
N ARG A 28 -3.97 -3.22 -11.76
CA ARG A 28 -3.89 -1.74 -11.71
C ARG A 28 -4.14 -1.21 -10.31
N ILE A 29 -5.02 -1.86 -9.55
CA ILE A 29 -5.38 -1.47 -8.18
C ILE A 29 -4.25 -1.84 -7.25
N GLN A 30 -3.66 -3.04 -7.44
CA GLN A 30 -2.45 -3.41 -6.72
C GLN A 30 -1.30 -2.43 -7.02
N LEU A 31 -1.06 -2.06 -8.28
CA LEU A 31 -0.04 -1.05 -8.62
C LEU A 31 -0.32 0.33 -7.99
N ALA A 32 -1.59 0.77 -7.99
CA ALA A 32 -2.00 2.05 -7.40
C ALA A 32 -1.82 2.08 -5.87
N LEU A 33 -2.13 0.97 -5.18
CA LEU A 33 -1.89 0.79 -3.75
C LEU A 33 -0.38 0.82 -3.43
N PHE A 34 0.44 0.22 -4.30
CA PHE A 34 1.90 0.29 -4.18
C PHE A 34 2.42 1.72 -4.31
N MET A 35 2.01 2.43 -5.36
CA MET A 35 2.39 3.82 -5.59
C MET A 35 1.95 4.73 -4.43
N SER A 36 0.72 4.59 -3.93
CA SER A 36 0.20 5.44 -2.85
C SER A 36 0.97 5.24 -1.54
N PHE A 37 1.42 4.02 -1.25
CA PHE A 37 2.26 3.73 -0.09
C PHE A 37 3.66 4.36 -0.20
N ILE A 38 4.30 4.25 -1.37
CA ILE A 38 5.60 4.90 -1.62
C ILE A 38 5.47 6.42 -1.50
N PHE A 39 4.43 7.02 -2.09
CA PHE A 39 4.21 8.47 -1.95
C PHE A 39 3.94 8.88 -0.50
N GLY A 40 3.22 8.06 0.27
CA GLY A 40 3.03 8.27 1.71
C GLY A 40 4.36 8.27 2.49
N ILE A 41 5.26 7.34 2.17
CA ILE A 41 6.61 7.29 2.76
C ILE A 41 7.40 8.54 2.38
N ILE A 42 7.46 8.90 1.09
CA ILE A 42 8.22 10.06 0.60
C ILE A 42 7.68 11.36 1.23
N SER A 43 6.36 11.53 1.28
CA SER A 43 5.73 12.68 1.95
C SER A 43 6.07 12.70 3.44
N GLY A 44 6.04 11.55 4.12
CA GLY A 44 6.39 11.44 5.53
C GLY A 44 7.85 11.81 5.83
N TYR A 45 8.77 11.49 4.91
CA TYR A 45 10.17 11.93 5.01
C TYR A 45 10.31 13.44 4.82
N ARG A 46 9.58 14.04 3.86
CA ARG A 46 9.63 15.49 3.59
C ARG A 46 9.09 16.33 4.74
N THR A 47 8.05 15.88 5.44
CA THR A 47 7.46 16.59 6.58
C THR A 47 8.35 16.57 7.83
N ARG A 48 9.41 15.74 7.85
CA ARG A 48 10.31 15.59 8.99
C ARG A 48 11.61 16.42 8.87
N SER A 49 11.71 17.28 7.86
CA SER A 49 12.80 18.26 7.70
C SER A 49 12.46 19.59 8.36
#